data_AF-A0A3D0T7N5-F1
#
_entry.id   AF-A0A3D0T7N5-F1
#
_cell.length_a   1.000
_cell.length_b   1.000
_cell.length_c   1.000
_cell.angle_alpha   90.00
_cell.angle_beta   90.00
_cell.angle_gamma   90.00
#
_symmetry.space_group_name_H-M   'P 1'
#
loop_
_entity.id
_entity.type
_entity.pdbx_description
1 polymer ?
#
loop_
_entity_poly.entity_id
_entity_poly.type
_entity_poly.pdbx_seq_one_letter_code
_entity_poly.pdbx_strand_id
1 'polypeptide(L)' 'MYEQITLTLKEKYRFKVISDLLKRKIVNRQTAGKLRLSVRHTQRVKVKVRILGRKAVIHGLKGKPSNRLKKMSLTP' A
#
# COMPACT_ATOMS: atom_id res chain seq x y z
N MET A 1 2.01 23.54 2.59
CA MET A 1 2.05 22.49 3.64
C MET A 1 2.51 21.18 3.00
N TYR A 2 3.64 20.63 3.42
CA TYR A 2 4.11 19.32 2.94
C TYR A 2 3.56 18.22 3.85
N GLU A 3 2.86 17.25 3.28
CA GLU A 3 2.33 16.12 4.05
C GLU A 3 3.42 15.05 4.26
N GLN A 4 3.85 14.83 5.50
CA GLN A 4 4.80 13.78 5.85
C GLN A 4 4.10 12.43 5.96
N ILE A 5 4.38 11.53 5.01
CA ILE A 5 3.86 10.17 5.01
C ILE A 5 4.93 9.19 5.50
N THR A 6 4.71 8.59 6.67
CA THR A 6 5.56 7.53 7.21
C THR A 6 5.16 6.15 6.67
N LEU A 7 6.09 5.50 5.99
CA LEU A 7 5.90 4.18 5.39
C LEU A 7 6.81 3.15 6.08
N THR A 8 6.29 1.95 6.30
CA THR A 8 7.12 0.78 6.68
C THR A 8 8.04 0.37 5.52
N LEU A 9 9.07 -0.44 5.78
CA LEU A 9 9.96 -0.94 4.73
C LEU A 9 9.19 -1.68 3.62
N LYS A 10 8.20 -2.50 3.99
CA LYS A 10 7.35 -3.22 3.05
C LYS A 10 6.53 -2.28 2.16
N GLU A 11 5.98 -1.22 2.75
CA GLU A 11 5.22 -0.19 2.01
C GLU A 11 6.12 0.62 1.09
N LYS A 12 7.32 1.01 1.54
CA LYS A 12 8.35 1.69 0.72
C LYS A 12 8.76 0.82 -0.47
N TYR A 13 9.05 -0.45 -0.23
CA TYR A 13 9.40 -1.41 -1.28
C TYR A 13 8.26 -1.54 -2.30
N ARG A 14 7.02 -1.74 -1.83
CA ARG A 14 5.85 -1.83 -2.69
C ARG A 14 5.69 -0.57 -3.55
N PHE A 15 5.83 0.62 -2.95
CA PHE A 15 5.75 1.88 -3.68
C PHE A 15 6.83 2.01 -4.75
N LYS A 16 8.08 1.64 -4.42
CA LYS A 16 9.20 1.66 -5.38
C LYS A 16 8.92 0.77 -6.58
N VAL A 17 8.54 -0.49 -6.36
CA VAL A 17 8.27 -1.43 -7.45
C VAL A 17 7.10 -0.95 -8.31
N ILE A 18 6.01 -0.46 -7.71
CA ILE A 18 4.88 0.08 -8.49
C ILE A 18 5.26 1.37 -9.24
N SER A 19 6.15 2.20 -8.68
CA SER A 19 6.68 3.37 -9.37
C SER A 19 7.51 3.00 -10.58
N ASP A 20 8.32 1.93 -10.49
CA ASP A 20 9.07 1.39 -11.62
C ASP A 20 8.13 0.84 -12.71
N LEU A 21 7.02 0.21 -12.30
CA LEU A 21 5.97 -0.24 -13.21
C LEU A 21 5.28 0.94 -13.93
N LEU A 22 5.01 2.05 -13.22
CA LEU A 22 4.45 3.27 -13.81
C LEU A 22 5.42 3.92 -14.80
N LYS A 23 6.72 3.89 -14.50
CA LYS A 23 7.81 4.36 -15.37
C LYS A 23 8.12 3.39 -16.52
N ARG A 24 7.33 2.33 -16.70
CA ARG A 24 7.50 1.28 -17.72
C ARG A 24 8.88 0.58 -17.68
N LYS A 25 9.57 0.60 -16.53
CA LYS A 25 10.86 -0.09 -16.34
C LYS A 25 10.71 -1.60 -16.12
N ILE A 26 9.55 -2.03 -15.65
CA ILE A 26 9.20 -3.43 -15.38
C ILE A 26 7.78 -3.70 -15.86
N VAL A 27 7.45 -4.97 -16.13
CA VAL A 27 6.11 -5.37 -16.59
C VAL A 27 5.23 -5.88 -15.43
N ASN A 28 3.92 -5.97 -15.67
CA ASN A 28 2.94 -6.38 -14.66
C ASN A 28 3.24 -7.77 -14.08
N ARG A 29 3.62 -8.76 -14.91
CA ARG A 29 3.89 -10.14 -14.49
C ARG A 29 5.11 -10.23 -13.56
N GLN A 30 6.19 -9.54 -13.92
CA GLN A 30 7.38 -9.45 -13.07
C GLN A 30 7.08 -8.73 -11.74
N THR A 31 6.28 -7.67 -11.79
CA THR A 31 5.86 -6.92 -10.60
C THR A 31 5.03 -7.78 -9.65
N ALA A 32 4.07 -8.54 -10.20
CA ALA A 32 3.24 -9.48 -9.46
C ALA A 32 4.09 -10.51 -8.70
N GLY A 33 5.12 -11.07 -9.37
CA GLY A 33 6.10 -11.97 -8.73
C GLY A 33 6.87 -11.30 -7.60
N LYS A 34 7.46 -10.11 -7.85
CA LYS A 34 8.22 -9.35 -6.83
C LYS A 34 7.40 -9.00 -5.60
N LEU A 35 6.13 -8.65 -5.79
CA LEU A 35 5.23 -8.26 -4.70
C LEU A 35 4.49 -9.45 -4.07
N ARG A 36 4.62 -10.66 -4.63
CA ARG A 36 3.82 -11.84 -4.31
C ARG A 36 2.31 -11.53 -4.31
N LEU A 37 1.87 -10.80 -5.34
CA LEU A 37 0.48 -10.40 -5.55
C LEU A 37 -0.03 -10.98 -6.86
N SER A 38 -1.35 -11.11 -6.98
CA SER A 38 -1.94 -11.40 -8.29
C SER A 38 -1.74 -10.22 -9.26
N VAL A 39 -1.76 -10.51 -10.56
CA VAL A 39 -1.66 -9.49 -11.61
C VAL A 39 -2.80 -8.46 -11.49
N ARG A 40 -4.02 -8.93 -11.21
CA ARG A 40 -5.20 -8.06 -10.98
C ARG A 40 -4.99 -7.13 -9.79
N HIS A 41 -4.46 -7.65 -8.67
CA HIS A 41 -4.18 -6.82 -7.51
C HIS A 41 -3.10 -5.79 -7.83
N THR A 42 -2.05 -6.20 -8.54
CA THR A 42 -0.97 -5.31 -9.00
C THR A 42 -1.50 -4.15 -9.85
N GLN A 43 -2.40 -4.44 -10.81
CA GLN A 43 -3.05 -3.42 -11.63
C GLN A 43 -3.90 -2.45 -10.79
N ARG A 44 -4.69 -2.97 -9.84
CA ARG A 44 -5.47 -2.12 -8.92
C ARG A 44 -4.59 -1.20 -8.09
N VAL A 45 -3.47 -1.71 -7.55
CA VAL A 45 -2.51 -0.91 -6.80
C VAL A 45 -1.84 0.13 -7.69
N LYS A 46 -1.46 -0.23 -8.93
CA LYS A 46 -0.94 0.71 -9.92
C LYS A 46 -1.88 1.89 -10.15
N VAL A 47 -3.17 1.62 -10.35
CA VAL A 47 -4.19 2.66 -10.53
C VAL A 47 -4.29 3.53 -9.28
N LYS A 48 -4.32 2.94 -8.08
CA LYS A 48 -4.34 3.70 -6.82
C LYS A 48 -3.11 4.57 -6.64
N VAL A 49 -1.90 4.06 -6.91
CA VAL A 49 -0.64 4.82 -6.79
C VAL A 49 -0.61 5.99 -7.76
N ARG A 50 -1.17 5.84 -8.97
CA ARG A 50 -1.30 6.96 -9.91
C ARG A 50 -2.19 8.09 -9.40
N ILE A 51 -3.22 7.78 -8.62
CA ILE A 51 -4.19 8.78 -8.12
C ILE A 51 -3.73 9.36 -6.76
N LEU A 52 -3.28 8.50 -5.84
CA LEU A 52 -3.04 8.83 -4.43
C LEU A 52 -1.55 8.86 -4.05
N GLY A 53 -0.65 8.57 -5.00
CA GLY A 53 0.78 8.52 -4.75
C GLY A 53 1.16 7.54 -3.65
N ARG A 54 1.94 8.00 -2.66
CA ARG A 54 2.44 7.19 -1.54
C ARG A 54 1.33 6.69 -0.61
N LYS A 55 0.17 7.37 -0.56
CA LYS A 55 -0.96 6.94 0.28
C LYS A 55 -1.55 5.60 -0.17
N ALA A 56 -1.44 5.28 -1.46
CA ALA A 56 -2.01 4.06 -2.03
C ALA A 56 -1.41 2.75 -1.50
N VAL A 57 -0.19 2.80 -0.95
CA VAL A 57 0.48 1.61 -0.42
C VAL A 57 0.34 1.46 1.09
N ILE A 58 -0.21 2.46 1.77
CA ILE A 58 -0.45 2.43 3.21
C ILE A 58 -1.44 1.30 3.51
N HIS A 59 -1.11 0.48 4.50
CA HIS A 59 -2.03 -0.55 4.95
C HIS A 59 -3.30 0.08 5.55
N GLY A 60 -4.48 -0.36 5.11
CA GLY A 60 -5.75 0.28 5.50
C GLY A 60 -6.13 0.18 6.97
N LEU A 61 -5.48 -0.71 7.73
CA LEU A 61 -5.61 -0.84 9.19
C LEU A 61 -4.47 -0.14 9.95
N LYS A 62 -3.50 0.46 9.27
CA LYS A 62 -2.38 1.15 9.92
C LYS A 62 -2.93 2.32 10.74
N GLY A 63 -2.61 2.34 12.03
CA GLY A 63 -3.10 3.35 12.97
C GLY A 63 -4.54 3.13 13.46
N LYS A 64 -5.23 2.06 13.03
CA LYS A 64 -6.57 1.72 13.54
C LYS A 64 -6.45 0.78 14.74
N PRO A 65 -7.16 1.07 15.85
CA PRO A 65 -7.18 0.18 17.01
C PRO A 65 -7.89 -1.14 16.66
N SER A 66 -7.52 -2.21 17.37
CA SER A 66 -8.23 -3.48 17.26
C SER A 66 -9.67 -3.34 17.74
N ASN A 67 -10.62 -3.95 17.01
CA ASN A 67 -12.02 -4.01 17.43
C ASN A 67 -12.20 -4.62 18.82
N ARG A 68 -11.28 -5.51 19.25
CA ARG A 68 -11.30 -6.10 20.60
C ARG A 68 -10.95 -5.09 21.69
N LEU A 69 -9.91 -4.28 21.48
CA LEU A 69 -9.50 -3.23 22.42
C LEU A 69 -10.60 -2.16 22.56
N LYS A 70 -11.27 -1.83 21.45
CA LYS A 70 -12.38 -0.88 21.45
C LYS A 70 -13.60 -1.37 22.25
N LYS A 71 -13.84 -2.68 22.31
CA LYS A 71 -14.96 -3.26 23.09
C LYS A 71 -14.69 -3.24 24.60
N MET A 72 -13.45 -3.47 25.04
CA MET A 72 -13.07 -3.44 26.46
C MET A 72 -13.16 -2.02 27.07
N SER A 73 -13.05 -0.97 26.25
CA SER A 73 -13.27 0.42 26.70
C SER A 73 -14.75 0.85 26.70
N LEU A 74 -15.67 -0.02 26.27
CA LEU A 74 -17.11 0.25 26.16
C LEU A 74 -17.97 -0.55 27.15
N THR A 75 -17.34 -1.40 27.97
CA THR A 75 -18.01 -2.10 29.08
C THR A 75 -17.90 -1.23 30.35
N PRO A 76 -19.02 -0.88 31.01
CA PRO A 76 -18.99 -0.15 32.29
C PRO A 76 -18.27 -0.92 33.39
#